data_AF-A0A916B131-F1
#
_entry.id   AF-A0A916B131-F1
#
_cell.length_a   1.000
_cell.length_b   1.000
_cell.length_c   1.000
_cell.angle_alpha   90.00
_cell.angle_beta   90.00
_cell.angle_gamma   90.00
#
_symmetry.space_group_name_H-M   'P 1'
#
loop_
_entity.id
_entity.type
_entity.pdbx_description
1 polymer ?
#
loop_
_entity_poly.entity_id
_entity_poly.type
_entity_poly.pdbx_seq_one_letter_code
_entity_poly.pdbx_strand_id
1 'polypeptide(L)'
;MATGPVDNWLNLDTFGAIYPFVGTEMMLAILGYAFWLIWHFIQIRKENEEFAKDIENIKNQGGPGAVLDDEARREIEDQVGQ
;
A
#
# COMPACT_ATOMS: atom_id res chain seq x y z
N MET A 1 34.57 -17.67 27.94
CA MET A 1 33.98 -16.35 28.18
C MET A 1 32.96 -16.13 27.08
N ALA A 2 31.66 -16.07 27.39
CA ALA A 2 30.69 -15.67 26.37
C ALA A 2 30.90 -14.18 26.05
N THR A 3 30.73 -13.80 24.79
CA THR A 3 30.91 -12.42 24.32
C THR A 3 29.59 -11.67 24.17
N GLY A 4 28.48 -12.27 24.61
CA GLY A 4 27.13 -11.72 24.54
C GLY A 4 26.40 -11.80 25.89
N PRO A 5 25.23 -11.18 26.00
CA PRO A 5 24.45 -11.10 27.25
C PRO A 5 23.82 -12.43 27.72
N VAL A 6 24.03 -13.53 27.00
CA VAL A 6 23.49 -14.86 27.32
C VAL A 6 24.63 -15.85 27.43
N ASP A 7 24.86 -16.36 28.64
CA ASP A 7 25.88 -17.38 28.92
C ASP A 7 25.36 -18.81 28.69
N ASN A 8 24.07 -19.07 28.93
CA ASN A 8 23.42 -20.37 28.73
C ASN A 8 21.88 -20.20 28.55
N TRP A 9 21.29 -20.92 27.59
CA TRP A 9 19.86 -20.88 27.25
C TRP A 9 18.96 -21.75 28.14
N LEU A 10 19.50 -22.38 29.19
CA LEU A 10 18.72 -23.24 30.08
C LEU A 10 17.84 -22.48 31.09
N ASN A 11 18.08 -21.18 31.30
CA ASN A 11 17.34 -20.34 32.26
C ASN A 11 16.55 -19.23 31.53
N LEU A 12 15.65 -19.60 30.62
CA LEU A 12 14.88 -18.64 29.80
C LEU A 12 14.01 -17.67 30.62
N ASP A 13 13.60 -18.08 31.81
CA ASP A 13 12.81 -17.30 32.76
C ASP A 13 13.57 -16.12 33.38
N THR A 14 14.90 -16.18 33.40
CA THR A 14 15.75 -15.09 33.91
C THR A 14 16.00 -13.98 32.89
N PHE A 15 15.70 -14.23 31.62
CA PHE A 15 15.89 -13.25 30.56
C PHE A 15 14.58 -12.47 30.32
N GLY A 16 14.67 -11.14 30.34
CA GLY A 16 13.59 -10.27 29.88
C GLY A 16 13.46 -10.27 28.36
N ALA A 17 12.71 -9.32 27.81
CA ALA A 17 12.62 -9.15 26.36
C ALA A 17 14.00 -8.84 25.75
N ILE A 18 14.48 -9.69 24.84
CA ILE A 18 15.76 -9.53 24.12
C ILE A 18 15.47 -9.30 22.64
N TYR A 19 15.30 -8.04 22.26
CA TYR A 19 15.26 -7.58 20.88
C TYR A 19 15.45 -6.05 20.84
N PRO A 20 15.74 -5.45 19.69
CA PRO A 20 15.86 -4.00 19.58
C PRO A 20 14.53 -3.30 19.88
N PHE A 21 14.57 -2.10 20.48
CA PHE A 21 13.40 -1.26 20.74
C PHE A 21 12.39 -1.79 21.78
N VAL A 22 12.83 -2.67 22.68
CA VAL A 22 12.05 -3.07 23.87
C VAL A 22 11.65 -1.83 24.68
N GLY A 23 10.39 -1.78 25.09
CA GLY A 23 9.80 -0.65 25.82
C GLY A 23 9.29 0.50 24.94
N THR A 24 9.57 0.50 23.63
CA THR A 24 9.01 1.49 22.69
C THR A 24 7.94 0.91 21.77
N GLU A 25 7.50 -0.32 22.01
CA GLU A 25 6.55 -1.04 21.17
C GLU A 25 5.26 -0.22 20.97
N MET A 26 4.75 0.37 22.06
CA MET A 26 3.52 1.16 22.01
C MET A 26 3.69 2.47 21.23
N MET A 27 4.84 3.13 21.39
CA MET A 27 5.15 4.34 20.64
C MET A 27 5.27 4.02 19.14
N LEU A 28 5.99 2.96 18.79
CA LEU A 28 6.16 2.52 17.40
C LEU A 28 4.83 2.08 16.79
N ALA A 29 3.97 1.40 17.55
CA ALA A 29 2.63 1.04 17.12
C ALA A 29 1.78 2.28 16.79
N ILE A 30 1.79 3.29 17.67
CA ILE A 30 1.08 4.56 17.44
C ILE A 30 1.63 5.28 16.22
N LEU A 31 2.95 5.35 16.06
CA LEU A 31 3.58 6.01 14.90
C LEU A 31 3.25 5.28 13.60
N GLY A 32 3.33 3.95 13.59
CA GLY A 32 2.95 3.14 12.43
C GLY A 32 1.48 3.34 12.07
N TYR A 33 0.59 3.37 13.06
CA TYR A 33 -0.82 3.62 12.84
C TYR A 33 -1.12 5.04 12.33
N ALA A 34 -0.46 6.05 12.91
CA ALA A 34 -0.59 7.43 12.45
C ALA A 34 -0.12 7.59 11.00
N PHE A 35 1.04 7.02 10.67
CA PHE A 35 1.54 6.99 9.29
C PHE A 35 0.55 6.31 8.34
N TRP A 36 0.01 5.16 8.74
CA TRP A 36 -0.96 4.40 7.95
C TRP A 36 -2.23 5.20 7.66
N LEU A 37 -2.79 5.89 8.65
CA LEU A 37 -3.97 6.75 8.46
C LEU A 37 -3.68 7.96 7.57
N ILE A 38 -2.55 8.63 7.77
CA ILE A 38 -2.13 9.77 6.92
C ILE A 38 -1.97 9.32 5.46
N TRP A 39 -1.35 8.16 5.26
CA TRP A 39 -1.19 7.56 3.93
C TRP A 39 -2.53 7.33 3.25
N HIS A 40 -3.50 6.71 3.93
CA HIS A 40 -4.84 6.47 3.38
C HIS A 40 -5.55 7.77 3.00
N PHE A 41 -5.44 8.80 3.83
CA PHE A 41 -6.03 10.11 3.51
C PHE A 41 -5.45 10.71 2.22
N ILE A 42 -4.14 10.59 2.02
CA ILE A 42 -3.47 11.08 0.82
C ILE A 42 -3.86 10.24 -0.41
N GLN A 43 -3.94 8.90 -0.26
CA GLN A 43 -4.35 8.00 -1.34
C GLN A 43 -5.76 8.34 -1.83
N ILE A 44 -6.73 8.42 -0.92
CA ILE A 44 -8.13 8.71 -1.26
C ILE A 44 -8.25 10.06 -1.98
N ARG A 45 -7.52 11.09 -1.52
CA ARG A 45 -7.55 12.40 -2.19
C ARG A 45 -7.01 12.32 -3.62
N LYS A 46 -5.91 11.59 -3.82
CA LYS A 46 -5.32 11.42 -5.15
C LYS A 46 -6.23 10.63 -6.09
N GLU A 47 -6.80 9.53 -5.62
CA GLU A 47 -7.74 8.73 -6.38
C GLU A 47 -8.97 9.55 -6.79
N ASN A 48 -9.53 10.35 -5.88
CA ASN A 48 -10.65 11.23 -6.21
C ASN A 48 -10.32 12.26 -7.30
N GLU A 49 -9.11 12.83 -7.29
CA GLU A 49 -8.65 13.77 -8.32
C GLU A 49 -8.47 13.08 -9.68
N GLU A 50 -7.98 11.85 -9.69
CA GLU A 50 -7.78 11.04 -10.89
C GLU A 50 -9.12 10.60 -11.48
N PHE A 51 -10.02 10.06 -10.65
CA PHE A 51 -11.38 9.71 -11.06
C PHE A 51 -12.15 10.89 -11.66
N ALA A 52 -12.01 12.09 -11.10
CA ALA A 52 -12.67 13.28 -11.64
C ALA A 52 -12.18 13.61 -13.06
N LYS A 53 -10.87 13.49 -13.31
CA LYS A 53 -10.26 13.70 -14.63
C LYS A 53 -10.69 12.62 -15.62
N ASP A 54 -10.74 11.36 -15.20
CA ASP A 54 -11.17 10.26 -16.06
C ASP A 54 -12.63 10.42 -16.48
N ILE A 55 -13.51 10.81 -15.56
CA ILE A 55 -14.91 11.12 -15.88
C ILE A 55 -15.00 12.27 -16.90
N GLU A 56 -14.18 13.31 -16.77
CA GLU A 56 -14.13 14.41 -17.74
C GLU A 56 -13.64 13.94 -19.11
N ASN A 57 -12.56 13.16 -19.15
CA ASN A 57 -12.00 12.59 -20.37
C ASN A 57 -13.02 11.70 -21.10
N ILE A 58 -13.70 10.82 -20.37
CA ILE A 58 -14.76 9.94 -20.92
C ILE A 58 -15.92 10.77 -21.49
N LYS A 59 -16.33 11.84 -20.80
CA LYS A 59 -17.37 12.74 -21.32
C LYS A 59 -16.94 13.41 -22.62
N ASN A 60 -15.69 13.87 -22.71
CA ASN A 60 -15.15 14.51 -23.90
C ASN A 60 -15.02 13.55 -25.09
N GLN A 61 -14.90 12.24 -24.83
CA GLN A 61 -14.82 11.19 -25.86
C GLN A 61 -16.20 10.69 -26.36
N GLY A 62 -17.30 11.33 -25.93
CA GLY A 62 -18.66 10.95 -26.36
C GLY A 62 -19.44 10.12 -25.33
N GLY A 63 -18.91 9.97 -24.12
CA GLY A 63 -19.52 9.25 -23.02
C GLY A 63 -19.08 7.78 -22.93
N PRO A 64 -19.45 7.07 -21.86
CA PRO A 64 -18.88 5.75 -21.54
C PRO A 64 -19.07 4.71 -22.65
N GLY A 65 -20.22 4.71 -23.33
CA GLY A 65 -20.47 3.78 -24.42
C GLY A 65 -19.56 3.97 -25.62
N ALA A 66 -19.21 5.23 -25.93
CA ALA A 66 -18.34 5.62 -27.04
C ALA A 66 -16.83 5.43 -26.74
N VAL A 67 -16.47 5.17 -25.48
CA VAL A 67 -15.09 4.81 -25.09
C VAL A 67 -14.93 3.30 -25.13
N LEU A 68 -15.92 2.57 -24.61
CA LEU A 68 -15.91 1.11 -24.58
C LEU A 68 -16.00 0.49 -25.99
N ASP A 69 -16.72 1.14 -26.92
CA ASP A 69 -16.78 0.68 -28.31
C ASP A 69 -15.47 0.95 -29.09
N ASP A 70 -14.79 2.08 -28.85
CA ASP A 70 -13.46 2.38 -29.42
C ASP A 70 -12.41 1.42 -28.87
N GLU A 71 -12.44 1.13 -27.57
CA GLU A 71 -11.53 0.18 -26.93
C GLU A 71 -11.77 -1.25 -27.44
N ALA A 72 -13.02 -1.71 -27.48
CA ALA A 72 -13.37 -3.02 -28.04
C ALA A 72 -12.97 -3.14 -29.52
N ARG A 73 -13.10 -2.05 -30.29
CA ARG A 73 -12.68 -2.02 -31.68
C ARG A 73 -11.15 -2.15 -31.81
N ARG A 74 -10.37 -1.45 -30.99
CA ARG A 74 -8.91 -1.55 -30.98
C ARG A 74 -8.42 -2.95 -30.62
N GLU A 75 -9.03 -3.59 -29.62
CA GLU A 75 -8.68 -4.96 -29.26
C GLU A 75 -8.92 -5.96 -30.40
N ILE A 76 -10.02 -5.80 -31.15
CA ILE A 76 -10.30 -6.63 -32.33
C ILE A 76 -9.28 -6.36 -33.44
N GLU A 77 -8.92 -5.11 -33.69
CA GLU A 77 -7.91 -4.74 -34.69
C GLU A 77 -6.53 -5.32 -34.35
N ASP A 78 -6.11 -5.30 -33.08
CA ASP A 78 -4.86 -5.90 -32.60
C ASP A 78 -4.85 -7.43 -32.72
N GLN A 79 -5.99 -8.10 -32.46
CA GLN A 79 -6.10 -9.55 -32.62
C GLN A 79 -6.14 -10.01 -34.08
N VAL A 80 -6.68 -9.19 -34.99
CA VAL A 80 -6.73 -9.49 -36.43
C VAL A 80 -5.40 -9.13 -37.12
N GLY A 81 -4.60 -8.24 -36.52
CA GLY A 81 -3.27 -7.85 -36.99
C GLY A 81 -2.13 -8.79 -36.60
N GLN A 82 -2.36 -9.76 -35.71
CA GLN A 82 -1.42 -10.85 -35.37
C GLN A 82 -1.75 -12.14 -36.15
#